data_AF-A0A5C7MVZ4-F1
#
_entry.id   AF-A0A5C7MVZ4-F1
#
_cell.length_a   1.000
_cell.length_b   1.000
_cell.length_c   1.000
_cell.angle_alpha   90.00
_cell.angle_beta   90.00
_cell.angle_gamma   90.00
#
_symmetry.space_group_name_H-M   'P 1'
#
loop_
_entity.id
_entity.type
_entity.pdbx_description
1 polymer ?
#
loop_
_entity_poly.entity_id
_entity_poly.type
_entity_poly.pdbx_seq_one_letter_code
_entity_poly.pdbx_strand_id
1 'polypeptide(L)'
;MKRFGWAAIPLVLIATLVVLMVIRIRIVQARATLWTGDGCPAGPYNPAEHTYLWAISAVTALLILVTTVLALLATSGVQRILMVVMLIPALLFASGYLFFVWTGGEENNRQHPQSPCTGLVRHAY
;
A
#
# COMPACT_ATOMS: atom_id res chain seq x y z
N MET A 1 -7.06 35.67 -4.48
CA MET A 1 -7.24 34.21 -4.62
C MET A 1 -5.89 33.51 -4.42
N LYS A 2 -5.56 33.03 -3.20
CA LYS A 2 -4.33 32.26 -2.90
C LYS A 2 -4.52 31.23 -1.76
N ARG A 3 -5.75 30.81 -1.44
CA ARG A 3 -6.04 29.95 -0.28
C ARG A 3 -6.11 28.44 -0.56
N PHE A 4 -6.03 28.01 -1.82
CA PHE A 4 -6.19 26.59 -2.21
C PHE A 4 -4.88 25.83 -2.52
N GLY A 5 -3.72 26.50 -2.58
CA GLY A 5 -2.46 25.83 -2.94
C GLY A 5 -2.09 24.67 -2.00
N TRP A 6 -2.40 24.80 -0.70
CA TRP A 6 -2.11 23.77 0.30
C TRP A 6 -3.08 22.58 0.27
N ALA A 7 -4.30 22.77 -0.25
CA ALA A 7 -5.27 21.69 -0.41
C ALA A 7 -4.91 20.72 -1.55
N ALA A 8 -4.00 21.11 -2.45
CA ALA A 8 -3.49 20.25 -3.50
C ALA A 8 -2.53 19.17 -2.96
N ILE A 9 -1.87 19.40 -1.83
CA ILE A 9 -0.85 18.48 -1.29
C ILE A 9 -1.47 17.10 -0.92
N PRO A 10 -2.58 17.02 -0.17
CA PRO A 10 -3.25 15.73 0.08
C PRO A 10 -3.63 15.00 -1.21
N LEU A 11 -4.11 15.74 -2.23
CA LEU A 11 -4.49 15.15 -3.52
C LEU A 11 -3.28 14.55 -4.26
N VAL A 12 -2.14 15.25 -4.27
CA VAL A 12 -0.89 14.73 -4.86
C VAL A 12 -0.39 13.51 -4.10
N LEU A 13 -0.48 13.50 -2.78
CA LEU A 13 -0.11 12.34 -1.96
C LEU A 13 -1.03 11.14 -2.21
N ILE A 14 -2.33 11.35 -2.37
CA ILE A 14 -3.28 10.30 -2.77
C ILE A 14 -2.92 9.75 -4.15
N ALA A 15 -2.69 10.61 -5.15
CA ALA A 15 -2.31 10.17 -6.49
C ALA A 15 -1.00 9.35 -6.47
N THR A 16 -0.02 9.81 -5.68
CA THR A 16 1.25 9.10 -5.48
C THR A 16 1.02 7.73 -4.84
N LEU A 17 0.17 7.65 -3.80
CA LEU A 17 -0.20 6.40 -3.13
C LEU A 17 -0.85 5.41 -4.10
N VAL A 18 -1.76 5.89 -4.96
CA VAL A 18 -2.40 5.07 -6.00
C VAL A 18 -1.37 4.52 -6.98
N VAL A 19 -0.45 5.36 -7.47
CA VAL A 19 0.61 4.90 -8.39
C VAL A 19 1.50 3.83 -7.73
N LEU A 20 1.94 4.07 -6.49
CA LEU A 20 2.75 3.09 -5.75
C LEU A 20 2.00 1.77 -5.52
N MET A 21 0.71 1.84 -5.20
CA MET A 21 -0.15 0.65 -5.07
C MET A 21 -0.30 -0.10 -6.38
N VAL A 22 -0.50 0.59 -7.50
CA VAL A 22 -0.56 -0.05 -8.83
C VAL A 22 0.76 -0.76 -9.14
N ILE A 23 1.90 -0.12 -8.88
CA ILE A 23 3.22 -0.73 -9.08
C ILE A 23 3.37 -1.99 -8.22
N ARG A 24 3.05 -1.91 -6.92
CA ARG A 24 3.13 -3.07 -6.02
C ARG A 24 2.20 -4.20 -6.48
N ILE A 25 0.96 -3.90 -6.84
CA ILE A 25 0.00 -4.89 -7.35
C ILE A 25 0.54 -5.57 -8.60
N ARG A 26 1.16 -4.83 -9.54
CA ARG A 26 1.76 -5.44 -10.74
C ARG A 26 2.92 -6.37 -10.38
N ILE A 27 3.77 -6.00 -9.42
CA ILE A 27 4.88 -6.84 -8.94
C ILE A 27 4.34 -8.12 -8.29
N VAL A 28 3.32 -8.01 -7.44
CA VAL A 28 2.67 -9.15 -6.79
C VAL A 28 1.93 -10.03 -7.80
N GLN A 29 1.21 -9.45 -8.77
CA GLN A 29 0.51 -10.17 -9.82
C GLN A 29 1.46 -10.90 -10.76
N ALA A 30 2.58 -10.29 -11.16
CA ALA A 30 3.59 -10.94 -12.00
C ALA A 30 4.19 -12.19 -11.32
N ARG A 31 4.19 -12.24 -9.98
CA ARG A 31 4.54 -13.43 -9.20
C ARG A 31 3.38 -14.42 -9.12
N ALA A 32 2.17 -13.91 -8.85
CA ALA A 32 0.96 -14.73 -8.76
C ALA A 32 0.56 -15.37 -10.11
N THR A 33 0.98 -14.84 -11.26
CA THR A 33 0.76 -15.47 -12.58
C THR A 33 1.61 -16.72 -12.82
N LEU A 34 2.56 -17.07 -11.94
CA LEU A 34 3.10 -18.42 -11.80
C LEU A 34 2.22 -19.29 -10.87
N TRP A 35 0.91 -19.04 -10.84
CA TRP A 35 -0.10 -19.98 -10.39
C TRP A 35 -0.08 -21.19 -11.34
N THR A 36 0.81 -22.15 -11.11
CA THR A 36 0.91 -23.39 -11.89
C THR A 36 -0.28 -24.33 -11.71
N GLY A 37 -1.41 -23.86 -11.16
CA GLY A 37 -2.58 -24.69 -10.86
C GLY A 37 -2.48 -25.48 -9.55
N ASP A 38 -1.31 -25.52 -8.91
CA ASP A 38 -1.06 -26.34 -7.71
C ASP A 38 -1.15 -25.58 -6.37
N GLY A 39 -1.70 -24.36 -6.37
CA GLY A 39 -1.92 -23.59 -5.15
C GLY A 39 -0.65 -23.15 -4.39
N CYS A 40 0.53 -23.22 -5.01
CA CYS A 40 1.78 -22.79 -4.39
C CYS A 40 2.12 -21.32 -4.73
N PRO A 41 2.51 -20.48 -3.75
CA PRO A 41 3.05 -19.15 -4.02
C PRO A 41 4.41 -19.28 -4.71
N ALA A 42 4.44 -19.02 -6.02
CA ALA A 42 5.66 -19.09 -6.81
C ALA A 42 6.46 -17.78 -6.70
N GLY A 43 7.54 -17.81 -5.92
CA GLY A 43 8.70 -16.94 -6.12
C GLY A 43 9.33 -16.39 -4.83
N PRO A 44 10.67 -16.31 -4.75
CA PRO A 44 11.37 -15.78 -3.58
C PRO A 44 11.02 -14.30 -3.34
N TYR A 45 11.00 -13.88 -2.07
CA TYR A 45 10.89 -12.49 -1.60
C TYR A 45 11.51 -11.46 -2.58
N ASN A 46 10.74 -10.45 -3.02
CA ASN A 46 11.31 -9.34 -3.79
C ASN A 46 11.81 -8.28 -2.81
N PRO A 47 13.12 -7.98 -2.76
CA PRO A 47 13.56 -6.81 -2.01
C PRO A 47 12.90 -5.52 -2.53
N ALA A 48 12.60 -5.44 -3.84
CA ALA A 48 11.92 -4.29 -4.42
C ALA A 48 10.48 -4.13 -3.91
N GLU A 49 9.74 -5.22 -3.68
CA GLU A 49 8.38 -5.16 -3.12
C GLU A 49 8.38 -4.56 -1.72
N HIS A 50 9.38 -4.93 -0.91
CA HIS A 50 9.56 -4.40 0.43
C HIS A 50 9.96 -2.91 0.39
N THR A 51 10.77 -2.49 -0.58
CA THR A 51 11.07 -1.06 -0.81
C THR A 51 9.81 -0.27 -1.16
N TYR A 52 8.95 -0.79 -2.05
CA TYR A 52 7.67 -0.15 -2.37
C TYR A 52 6.74 -0.12 -1.17
N LEU A 53 6.71 -1.16 -0.33
CA LEU A 53 5.90 -1.19 0.88
C LEU A 53 6.36 -0.11 1.88
N TRP A 54 7.66 0.09 2.05
CA TRP A 54 8.20 1.22 2.83
C TRP A 54 7.80 2.57 2.24
N ALA A 55 7.92 2.74 0.91
CA ALA A 55 7.51 3.97 0.24
C ALA A 55 6.01 4.26 0.42
N ILE A 56 5.15 3.25 0.25
CA ILE A 56 3.71 3.33 0.50
C ILE A 56 3.47 3.75 1.95
N SER A 57 4.12 3.09 2.92
CA SER A 57 3.97 3.40 4.35
C SER A 57 4.36 4.84 4.67
N ALA A 58 5.47 5.33 4.11
CA ALA A 58 5.93 6.69 4.28
C ALA A 58 4.96 7.72 3.67
N VAL A 59 4.47 7.47 2.45
CA VAL A 59 3.50 8.35 1.78
C VAL A 59 2.17 8.36 2.53
N THR A 60 1.69 7.22 3.03
CA THR A 60 0.48 7.15 3.86
C THR A 60 0.65 7.93 5.16
N ALA A 61 1.78 7.77 5.86
CA ALA A 61 2.04 8.53 7.09
C ALA A 61 2.08 10.05 6.82
N LEU A 62 2.72 10.46 5.73
CA LEU A 62 2.77 11.86 5.32
C LEU A 62 1.39 12.41 4.95
N LEU A 63 0.57 11.63 4.23
CA LEU A 63 -0.81 11.98 3.90
C LEU A 63 -1.64 12.20 5.16
N ILE A 64 -1.56 11.27 6.12
CA ILE A 64 -2.28 11.37 7.41
C ILE A 64 -1.83 12.62 8.15
N LEU A 65 -0.53 12.86 8.26
CA LEU A 65 0.03 14.01 8.98
C LEU A 65 -0.43 15.33 8.34
N VAL A 66 -0.21 15.50 7.03
CA VAL A 66 -0.56 16.73 6.31
C VAL A 66 -2.06 17.00 6.38
N THR A 67 -2.89 15.97 6.14
CA THR A 67 -4.35 16.12 6.18
C THR A 67 -4.84 16.46 7.58
N THR A 68 -4.24 15.88 8.63
CA THR A 68 -4.55 16.21 10.03
C THR A 68 -4.19 17.66 10.35
N VAL A 69 -2.98 18.11 9.97
CA VAL A 69 -2.55 19.51 10.18
C VAL A 69 -3.48 20.47 9.44
N LEU A 70 -3.84 20.18 8.19
CA LEU A 70 -4.77 21.01 7.42
C LEU A 70 -6.18 21.02 8.02
N ALA A 71 -6.65 19.91 8.60
CA ALA A 71 -7.93 19.86 9.30
C ALA A 71 -7.92 20.73 10.57
N LEU A 72 -6.80 20.76 11.30
CA LEU A 72 -6.63 21.57 12.52
C LEU A 72 -6.51 23.06 12.20
N LEU A 73 -5.83 23.41 11.10
CA LEU A 73 -5.65 24.79 10.65
C LEU A 73 -6.83 25.32 9.81
N ALA A 74 -7.84 24.50 9.54
CA ALA A 74 -9.00 24.88 8.74
C ALA A 74 -9.83 25.97 9.44
N THR A 75 -9.97 27.13 8.78
CA THR A 75 -10.74 28.27 9.33
C THR A 75 -12.24 28.18 9.06
N SER A 76 -12.68 27.25 8.21
CA SER A 76 -14.10 27.03 7.90
C SER A 76 -14.53 25.61 8.22
N GLY A 77 -15.77 25.45 8.70
CA GLY A 77 -16.34 24.13 9.01
C GLY A 77 -16.37 23.22 7.79
N VAL A 78 -16.71 23.75 6.61
CA VAL A 78 -16.73 23.00 5.35
C VAL A 78 -15.34 22.45 4.99
N GLN A 79 -14.29 23.27 5.10
CA GLN A 79 -12.92 22.82 4.84
C GLN A 79 -12.48 21.75 5.82
N ARG A 80 -12.83 21.90 7.11
CA ARG A 80 -12.52 20.90 8.14
C ARG A 80 -13.20 19.57 7.85
N ILE A 81 -14.48 19.59 7.48
CA ILE A 81 -15.23 18.39 7.10
C ILE A 81 -14.58 17.71 5.88
N LEU A 82 -14.22 18.47 4.85
CA LEU A 82 -13.54 17.93 3.67
C LEU A 82 -12.21 17.24 4.03
N MET A 83 -11.39 17.85 4.88
CA MET A 83 -10.13 17.23 5.33
C MET A 83 -10.38 15.95 6.15
N VAL A 84 -11.38 15.95 7.04
CA VAL A 84 -11.74 14.76 7.83
C VAL A 84 -12.24 13.62 6.92
N VAL A 85 -13.07 13.93 5.93
CA VAL A 85 -13.55 12.95 4.95
C VAL A 85 -12.38 12.38 4.14
N MET A 86 -11.40 13.19 3.75
CA MET A 86 -10.18 12.71 3.08
C MET A 86 -9.28 11.86 4.00
N LEU A 87 -9.29 12.13 5.30
CA LEU A 87 -8.46 11.42 6.28
C LEU A 87 -8.96 9.98 6.53
N ILE A 88 -10.27 9.75 6.51
CA ILE A 88 -10.88 8.45 6.81
C ILE A 88 -10.31 7.31 5.93
N PRO A 89 -10.29 7.42 4.58
CA PRO A 89 -9.71 6.38 3.74
C PRO A 89 -8.24 6.11 4.03
N ALA A 90 -7.44 7.15 4.34
CA ALA A 90 -6.02 6.99 4.65
C ALA A 90 -5.82 6.23 5.97
N LEU A 91 -6.64 6.52 6.98
CA LEU A 91 -6.64 5.80 8.25
C LEU A 91 -7.05 4.34 8.07
N LEU A 92 -8.14 4.07 7.34
CA LEU A 92 -8.59 2.70 7.05
C LEU A 92 -7.55 1.91 6.26
N PHE A 93 -6.88 2.55 5.30
CA PHE A 93 -5.80 1.94 4.54
C PHE A 93 -4.60 1.60 5.44
N ALA A 94 -4.22 2.50 6.35
CA ALA A 94 -3.12 2.26 7.29
C ALA A 94 -3.45 1.15 8.30
N SER A 95 -4.63 1.22 8.94
CA SER A 95 -5.02 0.26 9.98
C SER A 95 -5.46 -1.09 9.43
N GLY A 96 -5.97 -1.13 8.20
CA GLY A 96 -6.38 -2.37 7.54
C GLY A 96 -5.24 -2.98 6.74
N TYR A 97 -4.94 -2.37 5.60
CA TYR A 97 -3.99 -2.94 4.63
C TYR A 97 -2.55 -2.94 5.14
N LEU A 98 -2.01 -1.78 5.55
CA LEU A 98 -0.60 -1.73 5.97
C LEU A 98 -0.36 -2.57 7.23
N PHE A 99 -1.25 -2.51 8.22
CA PHE A 99 -1.18 -3.36 9.39
C PHE A 99 -1.15 -4.85 9.02
N PHE A 100 -2.07 -5.30 8.16
CA PHE A 100 -2.12 -6.69 7.69
C PHE A 100 -0.82 -7.14 6.99
N VAL A 101 -0.28 -6.32 6.08
CA VAL A 101 0.93 -6.67 5.33
C VAL A 101 2.17 -6.69 6.23
N TRP A 102 2.31 -5.73 7.14
CA TRP A 102 3.45 -5.66 8.06
C TRP A 102 3.42 -6.71 9.19
N THR A 103 2.23 -7.10 9.63
CA THR A 103 2.07 -8.20 10.61
C THR A 103 2.20 -9.59 10.00
N GLY A 104 2.51 -9.66 8.70
CA GLY A 104 2.78 -10.93 8.02
C GLY A 104 1.52 -11.71 7.64
N GLY A 105 0.39 -11.01 7.47
CA GLY A 105 -0.82 -11.57 6.85
C GLY A 105 -0.66 -11.84 5.35
N GLU A 106 0.27 -11.16 4.68
CA GLU A 106 0.67 -11.48 3.30
C GLU A 106 1.89 -12.41 3.33
N GLU A 107 1.66 -13.72 3.15
CA GLU A 107 2.70 -14.75 3.23
C GLU A 107 3.85 -14.52 2.22
N ASN A 108 3.52 -13.94 1.06
CA ASN A 108 4.47 -13.60 0.00
C ASN A 108 5.47 -12.49 0.37
N ASN A 109 5.17 -11.72 1.42
CA ASN A 109 6.03 -10.65 1.92
C ASN A 109 7.09 -11.15 2.93
N ARG A 110 7.12 -12.46 3.23
CA ARG A 110 8.13 -13.06 4.11
C ARG A 110 9.41 -13.41 3.33
N GLN A 111 10.56 -13.17 3.96
CA GLN A 111 11.88 -13.55 3.41
C GLN A 111 12.03 -15.07 3.25
N HIS A 112 11.39 -15.84 4.13
CA HIS A 112 11.33 -17.30 4.09
C HIS A 112 9.86 -17.74 4.12
N PRO A 113 9.29 -18.16 2.97
CA PRO A 113 7.96 -18.77 2.94
C PRO A 113 7.94 -20.00 3.86
N GLN A 114 6.93 -20.11 4.74
CA GLN A 114 6.84 -21.23 5.69
C GLN A 114 6.28 -22.51 5.05
N SER A 115 5.71 -22.44 3.85
CA SER A 115 5.26 -23.60 3.08
C SER A 115 6.38 -24.06 2.12
N PRO A 116 6.97 -25.24 2.32
CA PRO A 116 7.76 -25.86 1.28
C PRO A 116 6.80 -26.24 0.14
N CYS A 117 7.13 -25.86 -1.09
CA CYS A 117 6.48 -26.42 -2.27
C CYS A 117 6.83 -27.92 -2.35
N THR A 118 6.17 -28.77 -1.57
CA THR A 118 6.27 -30.23 -1.69
C THR A 118 5.46 -30.65 -2.92
N GLY A 119 6.02 -30.45 -4.11
CA GLY A 119 5.30 -30.76 -5.33
C GLY A 119 5.93 -30.32 -6.64
N LEU A 120 7.23 -30.04 -6.70
CA LEU A 120 7.93 -30.05 -7.99
C LEU A 120 8.17 -31.52 -8.40
N VAL A 121 7.09 -32.23 -8.76
CA VAL A 121 7.24 -33.36 -9.69
C VAL A 121 7.68 -32.71 -10.99
N ARG A 122 9.00 -32.77 -11.20
CA ARG A 122 9.67 -32.48 -12.45
C ARG A 122 9.01 -33.37 -13.50
N HIS A 123 8.03 -32.86 -14.24
CA HIS A 123 7.68 -33.41 -15.55
C HIS A 123 8.88 -33.14 -16.46
N ALA A 124 9.91 -33.96 -16.31
CA ALA A 124 10.92 -34.17 -17.32
C ALA A 124 10.21 -34.89 -18.48
N TYR A 125 10.37 -34.29 -19.66
CA TYR A 125 10.00 -34.73 -21.00
C TYR A 125 9.75 -36.23 -21.19
#